data_AF-A0A9D1ATQ1-F1
#
_entry.id   AF-A0A9D1ATQ1-F1
#
_cell.length_a   1.000
_cell.length_b   1.000
_cell.length_c   1.000
_cell.angle_alpha   90.00
_cell.angle_beta   90.00
_cell.angle_gamma   90.00
#
_symmetry.space_group_name_H-M   'P 1'
#
loop_
_entity.id
_entity.type
_entity.pdbx_description
1 polymer ?
#
loop_
_entity_poly.entity_id
_entity_poly.type
_entity_poly.pdbx_seq_one_letter_code
_entity_poly.pdbx_strand_id
1 'polypeptide(L)'
;MNTELAEQIVHHPRWSWREGMADAQGVRVVDLDLWTGSDALPDLSDFATAGVLLGVLTETGLFTDVVLQDGEWIVAVDLPGEGLQGWAADTLGEAAAWALLAAWGAVGGDASA
;
A
#
# COMPACT_ATOMS: atom_id res chain seq x y z
N MET A 1 9.69 10.52 0.35
CA MET A 1 8.54 9.97 1.09
C MET A 1 7.38 10.96 0.96
N ASN A 2 6.35 10.52 0.25
CA ASN A 2 5.11 11.25 0.03
C ASN A 2 4.19 11.17 1.26
N THR A 3 4.28 12.18 2.13
CA THR A 3 3.54 12.24 3.40
C THR A 3 2.02 12.24 3.20
N GLU A 4 1.51 12.93 2.17
CA GLU A 4 0.08 13.01 1.89
C GLU A 4 -0.48 11.62 1.52
N LEU A 5 0.27 10.82 0.76
CA LEU A 5 -0.11 9.46 0.44
C LEU A 5 -0.12 8.55 1.68
N ALA A 6 0.87 8.68 2.56
CA ALA A 6 0.91 7.94 3.81
C ALA A 6 -0.28 8.29 4.71
N GLU A 7 -0.68 9.57 4.74
CA GLU A 7 -1.90 10.03 5.43
C GLU A 7 -3.17 9.45 4.80
N GLN A 8 -3.28 9.39 3.48
CA GLN A 8 -4.45 8.79 2.81
C GLN A 8 -4.60 7.30 3.15
N ILE A 9 -3.48 6.56 3.20
CA ILE A 9 -3.50 5.16 3.59
C ILE A 9 -3.92 5.00 5.04
N VAL A 10 -3.26 5.70 5.98
CA VAL A 10 -3.46 5.44 7.42
C VAL A 10 -4.91 5.72 7.85
N HIS A 11 -5.57 6.68 7.19
CA HIS A 11 -6.97 7.03 7.46
C HIS A 11 -7.97 6.19 6.66
N HIS A 12 -7.53 5.30 5.78
CA HIS A 12 -8.42 4.45 5.01
C HIS A 12 -9.08 3.41 5.94
N PRO A 13 -10.42 3.17 5.88
CA PRO A 13 -11.12 2.28 6.83
C PRO A 13 -10.66 0.82 6.82
N ARG A 14 -10.00 0.38 5.75
CA ARG A 14 -9.43 -0.98 5.60
C ARG A 14 -7.97 -1.06 6.03
N TRP A 15 -7.37 0.05 6.41
CA TRP A 15 -5.99 0.08 6.88
C TRP A 15 -5.86 -0.59 8.24
N SER A 16 -4.80 -1.39 8.37
CA SER A 16 -4.32 -1.85 9.65
C SER A 16 -2.82 -2.03 9.59
N TRP A 17 -2.16 -1.70 10.70
CA TRP A 17 -0.75 -2.00 10.88
C TRP A 17 -0.51 -3.49 11.00
N ARG A 18 0.63 -3.94 10.46
CA ARG A 18 1.04 -5.34 10.45
C ARG A 18 2.51 -5.45 10.85
N GLU A 19 2.86 -6.58 11.45
CA GLU A 19 4.25 -6.91 11.76
C GLU A 19 5.14 -6.78 10.51
N GLY A 20 6.33 -6.21 10.71
CA GLY A 20 7.29 -5.93 9.64
C GLY A 20 7.19 -4.53 9.02
N MET A 21 6.08 -3.80 9.19
CA MET A 21 5.99 -2.40 8.73
C MET A 21 6.83 -1.46 9.60
N ALA A 22 7.41 -0.43 8.99
CA ALA A 22 8.03 0.69 9.70
C ALA A 22 7.17 1.95 9.62
N ASP A 23 7.24 2.78 10.67
CA ASP A 23 6.76 4.15 10.63
C ASP A 23 7.78 5.12 10.03
N ALA A 24 7.33 6.34 9.75
CA ALA A 24 8.11 7.45 9.20
C ALA A 24 9.35 7.84 10.04
N GLN A 25 9.46 7.36 11.29
CA GLN A 25 10.61 7.55 12.16
C GLN A 25 11.58 6.35 12.11
N GLY A 26 11.25 5.31 11.34
CA GLY A 26 12.02 4.08 11.20
C GLY A 26 11.75 3.04 12.28
N VAL A 27 10.72 3.23 13.12
CA VAL A 27 10.35 2.27 14.17
C VAL A 27 9.58 1.12 13.52
N ARG A 28 10.08 -0.11 13.73
CA ARG A 28 9.52 -1.34 13.16
C ARG A 28 8.46 -1.94 14.08
N VAL A 29 7.33 -2.34 13.53
CA VAL A 29 6.37 -3.21 14.21
C VAL A 29 6.95 -4.62 14.27
N VAL A 30 7.30 -5.09 15.47
CA VAL A 30 7.80 -6.46 15.69
C VAL A 30 6.71 -7.36 16.28
N ASP A 31 5.84 -6.77 17.10
CA ASP A 31 4.69 -7.41 17.74
C ASP A 31 3.56 -6.38 17.77
N LEU A 32 2.42 -6.72 17.17
CA LEU A 32 1.30 -5.79 17.02
C LEU A 32 0.60 -5.51 18.37
N ASP A 33 0.61 -6.47 19.31
CA ASP A 33 -0.03 -6.32 20.61
C ASP A 33 0.72 -5.34 21.53
N LEU A 34 2.02 -5.16 21.27
CA LEU A 34 2.89 -4.25 22.00
C LEU A 34 3.08 -2.89 21.30
N TRP A 35 2.56 -2.75 20.08
CA TRP A 35 2.78 -1.58 19.27
C TRP A 35 1.77 -0.47 19.59
N THR A 36 2.29 0.71 19.96
CA THR A 36 1.48 1.84 20.47
C THR A 36 1.29 2.97 19.46
N GLY A 37 1.85 2.83 18.26
CA GLY A 37 1.92 3.90 17.25
C GLY A 37 0.69 4.04 16.37
N SER A 38 -0.54 3.84 16.86
CA SER A 38 -1.75 3.73 16.00
C SER A 38 -1.93 4.89 15.01
N ASP A 39 -1.51 6.10 15.38
CA ASP A 39 -1.64 7.32 14.58
C ASP A 39 -0.36 7.64 13.77
N ALA A 40 0.64 6.76 13.80
CA ALA A 40 1.88 6.92 13.04
C ALA A 40 1.63 6.72 11.54
N LEU A 41 2.45 7.38 10.73
CA LEU A 41 2.43 7.24 9.28
C LEU A 41 3.37 6.10 8.85
N PRO A 42 2.96 5.21 7.92
CA PRO A 42 3.85 4.20 7.38
C PRO A 42 5.00 4.84 6.59
N ASP A 43 6.21 4.31 6.74
CA ASP A 43 7.34 4.67 5.89
C ASP A 43 7.22 3.97 4.54
N LEU A 44 6.72 4.69 3.55
CA LEU A 44 6.56 4.20 2.18
C LEU A 44 7.90 4.08 1.42
N SER A 45 8.99 4.62 1.96
CA SER A 45 10.32 4.42 1.37
C SER A 45 11.01 3.14 1.84
N ASP A 46 10.49 2.50 2.89
CA ASP A 46 11.02 1.26 3.42
C ASP A 46 10.54 0.03 2.64
N PHE A 47 11.46 -0.84 2.23
CA PHE A 47 11.16 -2.04 1.44
C PHE A 47 10.33 -3.07 2.20
N ALA A 48 10.49 -3.19 3.51
CA ALA A 48 9.70 -4.14 4.28
C ALA A 48 8.25 -3.64 4.43
N THR A 49 8.02 -2.35 4.67
CA THR A 49 6.69 -1.74 4.59
C THR A 49 6.09 -1.98 3.20
N ALA A 50 6.84 -1.72 2.13
CA ALA A 50 6.39 -1.96 0.76
C ALA A 50 5.99 -3.43 0.51
N GLY A 51 6.80 -4.38 0.98
CA GLY A 51 6.50 -5.81 0.88
C GLY A 51 5.21 -6.20 1.59
N VAL A 52 4.94 -5.64 2.76
CA VAL A 52 3.68 -5.87 3.47
C VAL A 52 2.50 -5.25 2.71
N LEU A 53 2.64 -4.04 2.16
CA LEU A 53 1.61 -3.41 1.32
C LEU A 53 1.26 -4.27 0.09
N LEU A 54 2.27 -4.83 -0.58
CA LEU A 54 2.07 -5.77 -1.68
C LEU A 54 1.37 -7.06 -1.23
N GLY A 55 1.67 -7.54 -0.02
CA GLY A 55 0.95 -8.66 0.59
C GLY A 55 -0.54 -8.36 0.76
N VAL A 56 -0.87 -7.18 1.33
CA VAL A 56 -2.27 -6.71 1.46
C VAL A 56 -2.94 -6.58 0.09
N LEU A 57 -2.22 -6.04 -0.90
CA LEU A 57 -2.72 -5.91 -2.26
C LEU A 57 -2.97 -7.28 -2.90
N THR A 58 -2.11 -8.26 -2.66
CA THR A 58 -2.27 -9.65 -3.13
C THR A 58 -3.55 -10.27 -2.55
N GLU A 59 -3.87 -10.00 -1.28
CA GLU A 59 -5.10 -10.48 -0.64
C GLU A 59 -6.37 -9.94 -1.30
N THR A 60 -6.31 -8.83 -2.03
CA THR A 60 -7.46 -8.32 -2.81
C THR A 60 -7.78 -9.19 -4.02
N GLY A 61 -6.82 -10.02 -4.49
CA GLY A 61 -6.94 -10.81 -5.71
C GLY A 61 -6.75 -10.02 -7.02
N LEU A 62 -6.46 -8.71 -6.94
CA LEU A 62 -6.31 -7.83 -8.11
C LEU A 62 -4.83 -7.61 -8.50
N PHE A 63 -3.89 -7.95 -7.61
CA PHE A 63 -2.46 -7.78 -7.84
C PHE A 63 -1.95 -8.62 -9.02
N THR A 64 -1.20 -8.00 -9.92
CA THR A 64 -0.64 -8.67 -11.11
C THR A 64 0.88 -8.76 -11.08
N ASP A 65 1.58 -7.62 -11.05
CA ASP A 65 3.04 -7.59 -11.18
C ASP A 65 3.70 -6.35 -10.55
N VAL A 66 5.01 -6.43 -10.35
CA VAL A 66 5.87 -5.29 -9.95
C VAL A 66 7.09 -5.23 -10.86
N VAL A 67 7.35 -4.07 -11.43
CA VAL A 67 8.49 -3.83 -12.32
C VAL A 67 9.27 -2.60 -11.84
N LEU A 68 10.60 -2.66 -11.94
CA LEU A 68 11.46 -1.47 -11.84
C LEU A 68 11.87 -1.07 -13.26
N GLN A 69 11.40 0.08 -13.73
CA GLN A 69 11.68 0.58 -15.07
C GLN A 69 12.18 2.03 -14.99
N ASP A 70 13.30 2.33 -15.65
CA ASP A 70 13.86 3.68 -15.75
C ASP A 70 14.05 4.40 -14.39
N GLY A 71 14.23 3.63 -13.31
CA GLY A 71 14.42 4.13 -11.95
C GLY A 71 13.14 4.27 -11.13
N GLU A 72 11.97 4.03 -11.72
CA GLU A 72 10.66 4.08 -11.06
C GLU A 72 10.11 2.67 -10.81
N TRP A 73 9.49 2.48 -9.65
CA TRP A 73 8.74 1.28 -9.34
C TRP A 73 7.33 1.39 -9.89
N ILE A 74 6.88 0.35 -10.59
CA ILE A 74 5.53 0.25 -11.14
C ILE A 74 4.86 -0.97 -10.50
N VAL A 75 3.72 -0.74 -9.85
CA VAL A 75 2.86 -1.82 -9.33
C VAL A 75 1.63 -1.91 -10.23
N ALA A 76 1.38 -3.10 -10.79
CA ALA A 76 0.29 -3.34 -11.72
C ALA A 76 -0.84 -4.17 -11.07
N VAL A 77 -2.09 -3.75 -11.30
CA VAL A 77 -3.28 -4.45 -10.81
C VAL A 77 -4.33 -4.53 -11.91
N ASP A 78 -5.12 -5.60 -11.92
CA ASP A 78 -6.24 -5.78 -12.85
C ASP A 78 -7.55 -5.35 -12.17
N LEU A 79 -8.04 -4.16 -12.50
CA LEU A 79 -9.23 -3.58 -11.88
C LEU A 79 -10.50 -4.00 -12.63
N PRO A 80 -11.56 -4.45 -11.93
CA PRO A 80 -12.85 -4.73 -12.55
C PRO A 80 -13.39 -3.51 -13.32
N GLY A 81 -13.69 -3.69 -14.61
CA GLY A 81 -14.23 -2.63 -15.48
C GLY A 81 -13.20 -1.68 -16.10
N GLU A 82 -11.99 -1.61 -15.55
CA GLU A 82 -10.90 -0.74 -16.05
C GLU A 82 -9.74 -1.54 -16.66
N GLY A 83 -9.66 -2.84 -16.37
CA GLY A 83 -8.60 -3.73 -16.84
C GLY A 83 -7.27 -3.49 -16.14
N LEU A 84 -6.17 -3.89 -16.79
CA LEU A 84 -4.82 -3.74 -16.27
C LEU A 84 -4.41 -2.26 -16.16
N GLN A 85 -4.12 -1.83 -14.93
CA GLN A 85 -3.65 -0.49 -14.59
C GLN A 85 -2.29 -0.59 -13.87
N GLY A 86 -1.48 0.48 -13.96
CA GLY A 86 -0.16 0.54 -13.33
C GLY A 86 0.10 1.90 -12.67
N TRP A 87 0.66 1.88 -11.46
CA TRP A 87 1.02 3.08 -10.71
C TRP A 87 2.53 3.13 -10.52
N ALA A 88 3.14 4.19 -11.04
CA ALA A 88 4.57 4.45 -10.95
C ALA A 88 4.90 5.39 -9.78
N ALA A 89 6.00 5.14 -9.09
CA ALA A 89 6.56 6.05 -8.08
C ALA A 89 8.06 5.83 -7.87
N ASP A 90 8.72 6.80 -7.20
CA ASP A 90 10.15 6.73 -6.84
C ASP A 90 10.48 5.57 -5.90
N THR A 91 9.52 5.16 -5.07
CA THR A 91 9.69 4.07 -4.10
C THR A 91 8.63 2.99 -4.28
N LEU A 92 9.00 1.73 -4.01
CA LEU A 92 8.07 0.61 -4.13
C LEU A 92 6.86 0.75 -3.20
N GLY A 93 7.05 1.29 -2.01
CA GLY A 93 5.95 1.49 -1.07
C GLY A 93 4.97 2.55 -1.54
N GLU A 94 5.43 3.63 -2.18
CA GLU A 94 4.55 4.64 -2.77
C GLU A 94 3.76 4.08 -3.98
N ALA A 95 4.40 3.29 -4.84
CA ALA A 95 3.69 2.64 -5.96
C ALA A 95 2.65 1.62 -5.45
N ALA A 96 3.02 0.80 -4.45
CA ALA A 96 2.12 -0.16 -3.83
C ALA A 96 0.95 0.52 -3.09
N ALA A 97 1.21 1.65 -2.44
CA ALA A 97 0.22 2.47 -1.77
C ALA A 97 -0.87 2.98 -2.72
N TRP A 98 -0.46 3.57 -3.85
CA TRP A 98 -1.40 4.04 -4.88
C TRP A 98 -2.25 2.89 -5.44
N ALA A 99 -1.61 1.79 -5.80
CA ALA A 99 -2.30 0.61 -6.31
C ALA A 99 -3.30 0.04 -5.28
N LEU A 100 -2.93 0.03 -3.99
CA LEU A 100 -3.80 -0.45 -2.91
C LEU A 100 -5.01 0.45 -2.68
N LEU A 101 -4.86 1.77 -2.72
CA LEU A 101 -5.99 2.70 -2.63
C LEU A 101 -6.97 2.49 -3.80
N ALA A 102 -6.46 2.32 -5.02
CA ALA A 102 -7.30 2.04 -6.19
C ALA A 102 -8.03 0.69 -6.06
N ALA A 103 -7.32 -0.37 -5.66
CA ALA A 103 -7.89 -1.70 -5.45
C ALA A 103 -9.00 -1.68 -4.37
N TRP A 104 -8.80 -0.97 -3.26
CA TRP A 104 -9.83 -0.84 -2.24
C TRP A 104 -11.05 -0.04 -2.71
N GLY A 105 -10.86 0.99 -3.54
CA GLY A 105 -11.95 1.70 -4.20
C GLY A 105 -12.81 0.77 -5.07
N ALA A 106 -12.16 -0.08 -5.87
CA ALA A 106 -12.86 -1.03 -6.75
C ALA A 106 -13.64 -2.10 -5.95
N VAL A 107 -13.04 -2.68 -4.91
CA VAL A 107 -13.69 -3.72 -4.07
C VAL A 107 -14.79 -3.13 -3.17
N GLY A 108 -14.82 -1.82 -2.92
CA GLY A 108 -15.87 -1.14 -2.16
C GLY A 108 -17.03 -0.61 -3.01
N GLY A 109 -16.79 -0.42 -4.32
CA GLY A 109 -17.76 0.17 -5.27
C GLY A 109 -18.98 -0.70 -5.59
N ASP A 110 -18.90 -2.01 -5.35
CA ASP A 110 -19.97 -2.97 -5.66
C ASP A 110 -21.16 -2.98 -4.65
N ALA A 111 -21.18 -2.08 -3.66
CA ALA A 111 -22.30 -1.95 -2.71
C ALA A 111 -23.41 -0.99 -3.18
N SER A 112 -23.32 -0.43 -4.39
CA SER A 112 -24.32 0.49 -4.93
C SER A 112 -24.54 0.28 -6.44
N ALA A 113 -25.19 -0.82 -6.80
CA ALA A 113 -25.82 -1.02 -8.11
C ALA A 113 -27.14 -1.78 -7.96
#